data_AF-A0A195F3S9-F1
#
_entry.id   AF-A0A195F3S9-F1
#
_cell.length_a   1.000
_cell.length_b   1.000
_cell.length_c   1.000
_cell.angle_alpha   90.00
_cell.angle_beta   90.00
_cell.angle_gamma   90.00
#
_symmetry.space_group_name_H-M   'P 1'
#
loop_
_entity.id
_entity.type
_entity.pdbx_description
1 polymer ?
#
loop_
_entity_poly.entity_id
_entity_poly.type
_entity_poly.pdbx_seq_one_letter_code
_entity_poly.pdbx_strand_id
1 'polypeptide(L)'
;NLIQNLGGDKINFLDVTIFNDGNRFGFDWYRKPTFSGRFLNFNSNHPMAQKRGTILSLIDRTFLLSDFRFHTQNLTFIINILLDNDYPLTFIFDTVNQRIKNLIRNRHITQRGLADNVGTNESVSWLTVSFIPFHTEKFKRFNKNDIRVSFRSPNKLNKYIKVQKDICPHTSRNNIVYKISCNNCDASYMRQTSRKLKTRIAEHHNHIRYNTSGRSVVTEHRRRLDHEFKWDEVVILEEPCYRRRLVSEMLNIRKQKNGLNLQTDTDGLHKAYILIINKV
;
A
#
# COMPACT_ATOMS: atom_id res chain seq x y z
N ASN A 1 18.99 14.50 7.51
CA ASN A 1 18.23 15.40 8.40
C ASN A 1 17.40 14.64 9.43
N LEU A 2 18.05 13.86 10.32
CA LEU A 2 17.39 13.08 11.39
C LEU A 2 17.68 13.62 12.80
N ILE A 3 18.69 14.48 12.91
CA ILE A 3 19.14 15.08 14.16
C ILE A 3 18.92 16.58 14.06
N GLN A 4 18.25 17.15 15.06
CA GLN A 4 18.14 18.60 15.23
C GLN A 4 18.79 18.96 16.56
N ASN A 5 19.99 19.56 16.50
CA ASN A 5 20.65 20.12 17.66
C ASN A 5 19.97 21.44 17.99
N LEU A 6 19.39 21.54 19.19
CA LEU A 6 18.76 22.76 19.67
C LEU A 6 19.76 23.70 20.40
N GLY A 7 21.01 23.25 20.57
CA GLY A 7 22.00 23.94 21.41
C GLY A 7 21.73 23.71 22.90
N GLY A 8 22.79 23.68 23.72
CA GLY A 8 22.69 23.26 25.13
C GLY A 8 22.37 21.77 25.29
N ASP A 9 22.16 21.34 26.52
CA ASP A 9 21.96 19.96 26.98
C ASP A 9 20.77 19.17 26.36
N LYS A 10 20.25 19.53 25.17
CA LYS A 10 19.09 18.92 24.52
C LYS A 10 19.29 18.61 23.04
N ILE A 11 18.84 17.44 22.60
CA ILE A 11 18.89 16.98 21.21
C ILE A 11 17.60 16.25 20.82
N ASN A 12 17.09 16.53 19.63
CA ASN A 12 15.96 15.79 19.07
C ASN A 12 16.45 14.70 18.13
N PHE A 13 16.00 13.47 18.37
CA PHE A 13 16.27 12.31 17.52
C PHE A 13 14.99 11.51 17.28
N LEU A 14 14.58 11.40 16.02
CA LEU A 14 13.32 10.76 15.62
C LEU A 14 12.11 11.35 16.37
N ASP A 15 11.44 10.53 17.18
CA ASP A 15 10.26 10.86 17.98
C ASP A 15 10.63 11.16 19.45
N VAL A 16 11.92 11.41 19.77
CA VAL A 16 12.38 11.60 21.15
C VAL A 16 13.23 12.86 21.31
N THR A 17 12.94 13.64 22.34
CA THR A 17 13.81 14.70 22.86
C THR A 17 14.65 14.09 23.97
N ILE A 18 15.96 14.06 23.77
CA ILE A 18 16.92 13.61 24.78
C ILE A 18 17.52 14.84 25.42
N PHE A 19 17.54 14.90 26.75
CA PHE A 19 18.19 16.01 27.45
C PHE A 19 19.01 15.54 28.64
N ASN A 20 20.07 16.28 28.96
CA ASN A 20 20.91 16.03 30.12
C ASN A 20 20.40 16.84 31.32
N ASP A 21 20.07 16.15 32.41
CA ASP A 21 19.59 16.72 33.67
C ASP A 21 20.74 16.80 34.71
N GLY A 22 21.95 17.10 34.23
CA GLY A 22 23.19 17.17 35.01
C GLY A 22 23.88 15.83 35.27
N ASN A 23 23.14 14.76 35.60
CA ASN A 23 23.70 13.44 35.91
C ASN A 23 23.05 12.25 35.17
N ARG A 24 21.91 12.47 34.50
CA ARG A 24 21.16 11.44 33.78
C ARG A 24 20.54 12.01 32.52
N PHE A 25 20.31 11.14 31.55
CA PHE A 25 19.49 11.47 30.39
C PHE A 25 18.01 11.39 30.76
N GLY A 26 17.27 12.45 30.44
CA GLY A 26 15.83 12.50 30.41
C GLY A 26 15.31 12.33 28.98
N PHE A 27 14.12 11.75 28.86
CA PHE A 27 13.48 11.50 27.58
C PHE A 27 12.07 12.08 27.56
N ASP A 28 11.71 12.73 26.47
CA ASP A 28 10.34 13.18 26.20
C ASP A 28 9.92 12.87 24.76
N TRP A 29 8.61 12.72 24.51
CA TRP A 29 8.07 12.44 23.19
C TRP A 29 8.16 13.70 22.30
N TYR A 30 9.07 13.68 21.33
CA TYR A 30 9.29 14.78 20.39
C TYR A 30 8.33 14.72 19.20
N ARG A 31 7.92 15.90 18.75
CA ARG A 31 7.13 16.11 17.53
C ARG A 31 7.76 17.29 16.79
N LYS A 32 7.94 17.14 15.48
CA LYS A 32 8.47 18.23 14.64
C LYS A 32 7.55 19.46 14.71
N PRO A 33 8.07 20.69 14.57
CA PRO A 33 7.24 21.90 14.51
C PRO A 33 6.18 21.88 13.39
N THR A 34 6.43 21.13 12.32
CA THR A 34 5.50 20.95 11.20
C THR A 34 4.45 19.85 11.43
N PHE A 35 4.35 19.32 12.66
CA PHE A 35 3.41 18.25 12.98
C PHE A 35 1.98 18.79 12.99
N SER A 36 1.13 18.23 12.14
CA SER A 36 -0.24 18.71 11.92
C SER A 36 -1.28 18.15 12.91
N GLY A 37 -0.92 17.19 13.76
CA GLY A 37 -1.88 16.50 14.63
C GLY A 37 -2.91 15.63 13.89
N ARG A 38 -2.78 15.44 12.58
CA ARG A 38 -3.75 14.67 11.78
C ARG A 38 -3.46 13.17 11.84
N PHE A 39 -4.44 12.41 12.31
CA PHE A 39 -4.44 10.95 12.35
C PHE A 39 -5.62 10.39 11.55
N LEU A 40 -5.84 9.08 11.67
CA LEU A 40 -7.00 8.42 11.12
C LEU A 40 -8.28 9.02 11.73
N ASN A 41 -9.03 9.82 10.97
CA ASN A 41 -10.27 10.41 11.45
C ASN A 41 -11.29 9.32 11.87
N PHE A 42 -11.99 9.52 12.99
CA PHE A 42 -12.92 8.53 13.54
C PHE A 42 -14.12 8.25 12.62
N ASN A 43 -14.55 9.20 11.80
CA ASN A 43 -15.66 9.01 10.87
C ASN A 43 -15.23 8.34 9.55
N SER A 44 -13.93 8.12 9.36
CA SER A 44 -13.43 7.44 8.17
C SER A 44 -13.90 5.98 8.10
N ASN A 45 -14.06 5.49 6.86
CA ASN A 45 -14.49 4.12 6.57
C ASN A 45 -13.35 3.09 6.82
N HIS A 46 -13.05 2.88 8.09
CA HIS A 46 -12.03 1.94 8.57
C HIS A 46 -12.59 1.06 9.69
N PRO A 47 -12.11 -0.19 9.82
CA PRO A 47 -12.48 -1.06 10.92
C PRO A 47 -12.19 -0.41 12.28
N MET A 48 -13.06 -0.66 13.26
CA MET A 48 -12.86 -0.18 14.64
C MET A 48 -11.50 -0.58 15.24
N ALA A 49 -10.98 -1.75 14.86
CA ALA A 49 -9.66 -2.21 15.29
C ALA A 49 -8.53 -1.25 14.87
N GLN A 50 -8.62 -0.65 13.68
CA GLN A 50 -7.62 0.32 13.22
C GLN A 50 -7.75 1.65 13.96
N LYS A 51 -8.98 2.10 14.23
CA LYS A 51 -9.25 3.30 15.04
C LYS A 51 -8.72 3.15 16.46
N ARG A 52 -8.94 1.99 17.11
CA ARG A 52 -8.30 1.64 18.39
C ARG A 52 -6.79 1.61 18.26
N GLY A 53 -6.26 0.98 17.20
CA GLY A 53 -4.83 0.89 16.93
C GLY A 53 -4.13 2.26 16.90
N THR A 54 -4.79 3.29 16.35
CA THR A 54 -4.29 4.67 16.41
C THR A 54 -4.09 5.15 17.85
N ILE A 55 -5.09 4.98 18.71
CA ILE A 55 -4.99 5.34 20.14
C ILE A 55 -3.87 4.56 20.80
N LEU A 56 -3.84 3.22 20.62
CA LEU A 56 -2.82 2.35 21.20
C LEU A 56 -1.41 2.81 20.82
N SER A 57 -1.18 3.14 19.54
CA SER A 57 0.13 3.58 19.06
C SER A 57 0.60 4.90 19.69
N LEU A 58 -0.33 5.83 19.96
CA LEU A 58 -0.01 7.11 20.60
C LEU A 58 0.33 6.92 22.07
N ILE A 59 -0.45 6.11 22.77
CA ILE A 59 -0.22 5.77 24.18
C ILE A 59 1.12 5.03 24.33
N ASP A 60 1.37 4.04 23.48
CA ASP A 60 2.62 3.28 23.52
C ASP A 60 3.83 4.17 23.32
N ARG A 61 3.80 5.07 22.32
CA ARG A 61 4.89 6.03 22.11
C ARG A 61 5.13 6.89 23.35
N THR A 62 4.08 7.42 23.96
CA THR A 62 4.23 8.24 25.17
C THR A 62 4.88 7.46 26.31
N PHE A 63 4.35 6.28 26.63
CA PHE A 63 4.83 5.52 27.79
C PHE A 63 6.18 4.85 27.58
N LEU A 64 6.56 4.55 26.33
CA LEU A 64 7.82 3.90 26.00
C LEU A 64 8.95 4.89 25.72
N LEU A 65 8.63 6.10 25.23
CA LEU A 65 9.63 7.07 24.77
C LEU A 65 9.82 8.27 25.69
N SER A 66 9.00 8.43 26.73
CA SER A 66 9.11 9.55 27.67
C SER A 66 9.21 9.11 29.12
N ASP A 67 9.88 9.94 29.93
CA ASP A 67 9.95 9.78 31.37
C ASP A 67 8.57 9.99 32.02
N PHE A 68 8.34 9.33 33.16
CA PHE A 68 7.08 9.42 33.91
C PHE A 68 6.60 10.85 34.18
N ARG A 69 7.53 11.77 34.44
CA ARG A 69 7.22 13.20 34.67
C ARG A 69 6.50 13.89 33.51
N PHE A 70 6.63 13.38 32.28
CA PHE A 70 5.99 13.94 31.09
C PHE A 70 4.71 13.20 30.68
N HIS A 71 4.37 12.08 31.33
CA HIS A 71 3.24 11.23 30.90
C HIS A 71 1.91 11.97 30.99
N THR A 72 1.66 12.71 32.08
CA THR A 72 0.42 13.47 32.25
C THR A 72 0.24 14.52 31.14
N GLN A 73 1.26 15.32 30.87
CA GLN A 73 1.23 16.35 29.83
C GLN A 73 1.03 15.73 28.44
N ASN A 74 1.78 14.68 28.11
CA ASN A 74 1.67 14.00 26.82
C ASN A 74 0.31 13.30 26.66
N LEU A 75 -0.30 12.79 27.73
CA LEU A 75 -1.63 12.20 27.70
C LEU A 75 -2.72 13.24 27.41
N THR A 76 -2.69 14.38 28.09
CA THR A 76 -3.61 15.50 27.79
C THR A 76 -3.49 15.92 26.33
N PHE A 77 -2.26 16.01 25.83
CA PHE A 77 -2.00 16.33 24.43
C PHE A 77 -2.57 15.29 23.46
N ILE A 78 -2.40 13.99 23.75
CA ILE A 78 -2.99 12.90 22.94
C ILE A 78 -4.51 12.97 22.91
N ILE A 79 -5.15 13.22 24.06
CA ILE A 79 -6.60 13.32 24.14
C ILE A 79 -7.11 14.45 23.25
N ASN A 80 -6.48 15.63 23.31
CA ASN A 80 -6.84 16.76 22.46
C ASN A 80 -6.68 16.43 20.98
N ILE A 81 -5.57 15.80 20.58
CA ILE A 81 -5.38 15.32 19.21
C ILE A 81 -6.48 14.38 18.76
N LEU A 82 -6.86 13.41 19.60
CA LEU A 82 -7.89 12.43 19.24
C LEU A 82 -9.25 13.12 19.07
N LEU A 83 -9.56 14.10 19.91
CA LEU A 83 -10.77 14.93 19.77
C LEU A 83 -10.76 15.73 18.47
N ASP A 84 -9.62 16.33 18.10
CA ASP A 84 -9.45 17.03 16.82
C ASP A 84 -9.55 16.11 15.59
N ASN A 85 -9.54 14.79 15.80
CA ASN A 85 -9.75 13.76 14.80
C ASN A 85 -11.12 13.04 14.96
N ASP A 86 -12.07 13.68 15.65
CA ASP A 86 -13.46 13.26 15.87
C ASP A 86 -13.66 11.98 16.70
N TYR A 87 -12.65 11.57 17.49
CA TYR A 87 -12.82 10.41 18.35
C TYR A 87 -13.76 10.72 19.53
N PRO A 88 -14.79 9.89 19.79
CA PRO A 88 -15.65 10.06 20.95
C PRO A 88 -14.88 9.91 22.26
N LEU A 89 -15.15 10.79 23.23
CA LEU A 89 -14.50 10.77 24.55
C LEU A 89 -14.58 9.42 25.24
N THR A 90 -15.76 8.79 25.24
CA THR A 90 -15.96 7.46 25.84
C THR A 90 -15.04 6.42 25.22
N PHE A 91 -14.96 6.39 23.90
CA PHE A 91 -14.09 5.48 23.16
C PHE A 91 -12.60 5.74 23.44
N ILE A 92 -12.20 7.02 23.57
CA ILE A 92 -10.84 7.40 23.95
C ILE A 92 -10.53 6.83 25.33
N PHE A 93 -11.29 7.22 26.35
CA PHE A 93 -11.03 6.83 27.73
C PHE A 93 -11.08 5.31 27.93
N ASP A 94 -12.05 4.62 27.35
CA ASP A 94 -12.13 3.16 27.42
C ASP A 94 -10.87 2.50 26.86
N THR A 95 -10.41 2.95 25.68
CA THR A 95 -9.24 2.38 25.01
C THR A 95 -7.95 2.70 25.76
N VAL A 96 -7.80 3.94 26.24
CA VAL A 96 -6.64 4.39 27.02
C VAL A 96 -6.54 3.63 28.33
N ASN A 97 -7.64 3.54 29.09
CA ASN A 97 -7.69 2.84 30.38
C ASN A 97 -7.37 1.35 30.22
N GLN A 98 -7.93 0.70 29.19
CA GLN A 98 -7.60 -0.69 28.88
C GLN A 98 -6.12 -0.86 28.53
N ARG A 99 -5.54 0.07 27.76
CA ARG A 99 -4.12 -0.01 27.38
C ARG A 99 -3.19 0.19 28.56
N ILE A 100 -3.44 1.20 29.41
CA ILE A 100 -2.63 1.45 30.60
C ILE A 100 -2.64 0.23 31.53
N LYS A 101 -3.82 -0.36 31.78
CA LYS A 101 -3.94 -1.61 32.57
C LYS A 101 -3.08 -2.74 31.99
N ASN A 102 -3.10 -2.90 30.66
CA ASN A 102 -2.29 -3.93 29.98
C ASN A 102 -0.79 -3.65 30.07
N LEU A 103 -0.35 -2.39 29.94
CA LEU A 103 1.06 -2.01 30.07
C LEU A 103 1.60 -2.28 31.48
N ILE A 104 0.81 -1.95 32.51
CA ILE A 104 1.17 -2.22 33.90
C ILE A 104 1.25 -3.73 34.15
N ARG A 105 0.22 -4.49 33.72
CA ARG A 105 0.19 -5.96 33.86
C ARG A 105 1.39 -6.62 33.18
N ASN A 106 1.71 -6.22 31.96
CA ASN A 106 2.81 -6.81 31.20
C ASN A 106 4.16 -6.55 31.87
N ARG A 107 4.39 -5.34 32.43
CA ARG A 107 5.61 -5.07 33.22
C ARG A 107 5.78 -6.05 34.38
N HIS A 108 4.70 -6.33 35.11
CA HIS A 108 4.72 -7.31 36.21
C HIS A 108 4.96 -8.75 35.75
N ILE A 109 4.52 -9.13 34.54
CA ILE A 109 4.76 -10.48 33.97
C ILE A 109 6.22 -10.62 33.53
N THR A 110 6.78 -9.64 32.83
CA THR A 110 8.22 -9.66 32.46
C THR A 110 9.16 -9.69 33.66
N GLN A 111 8.73 -9.19 34.82
CA GLN A 111 9.49 -9.26 36.07
C GLN A 111 9.32 -10.61 36.81
N ARG A 112 8.33 -11.41 36.44
CA ARG A 112 7.94 -12.65 37.15
C ARG A 112 8.09 -13.86 36.20
N GLY A 113 9.31 -14.09 35.72
CA GLY A 113 9.74 -15.34 35.07
C GLY A 113 9.47 -15.45 33.57
N LEU A 114 10.55 -15.54 32.79
CA LEU A 114 10.59 -16.23 31.49
C LEU A 114 10.40 -17.73 31.78
N ALA A 115 9.16 -18.20 31.84
CA ALA A 115 8.86 -19.63 31.76
C ALA A 115 8.41 -19.92 30.33
N ASP A 116 9.19 -20.79 29.68
CA ASP A 116 9.10 -21.19 28.30
C ASP A 116 7.67 -21.48 27.84
N ASN A 117 7.28 -20.81 26.77
CA ASN A 117 6.27 -21.33 25.86
C ASN A 117 6.88 -21.30 24.46
N VAL A 118 7.72 -22.30 24.18
CA VAL A 118 8.06 -22.71 22.81
C VAL A 118 6.80 -23.37 22.22
N GLY A 119 5.82 -22.53 21.88
CA GLY A 119 4.69 -22.94 21.07
C GLY A 119 5.16 -23.08 19.64
N THR A 120 4.96 -24.24 19.03
CA THR A 120 5.16 -24.50 17.61
C THR A 120 4.45 -23.43 16.79
N ASN A 121 5.21 -22.56 16.12
CA ASN A 121 4.68 -21.53 15.24
C ASN A 121 4.06 -22.19 14.00
N GLU A 122 2.82 -22.61 14.09
CA GLU A 122 2.04 -23.00 12.91
C GLU A 122 1.95 -21.80 11.95
N SER A 123 2.25 -22.05 10.68
CA SER A 123 2.22 -21.06 9.61
C SER A 123 0.79 -20.61 9.35
N VAL A 124 0.35 -19.53 10.00
CA VAL A 124 -1.00 -19.00 9.77
C VAL A 124 -1.07 -18.25 8.44
N SER A 125 -1.99 -18.66 7.56
CA SER A 125 -2.23 -18.00 6.28
C SER A 125 -3.06 -16.72 6.47
N TRP A 126 -2.78 -15.66 5.72
CA TRP A 126 -3.48 -14.38 5.82
C TRP A 126 -4.27 -14.04 4.57
N LEU A 127 -5.57 -13.82 4.74
CA LEU A 127 -6.46 -13.28 3.72
C LEU A 127 -6.72 -11.80 3.98
N THR A 128 -6.24 -10.93 3.09
CA THR A 128 -6.52 -9.49 3.17
C THR A 128 -7.73 -9.14 2.31
N VAL A 129 -8.76 -8.56 2.92
CA VAL A 129 -10.01 -8.17 2.26
C VAL A 129 -10.20 -6.65 2.33
N SER A 130 -10.75 -6.05 1.28
CA SER A 130 -11.14 -4.64 1.31
C SER A 130 -12.22 -4.41 2.37
N PHE A 131 -12.08 -3.40 3.21
CA PHE A 131 -13.09 -3.09 4.22
C PHE A 131 -14.32 -2.42 3.58
N ILE A 132 -15.43 -3.12 3.63
CA ILE A 132 -16.78 -2.66 3.32
C ILE A 132 -17.64 -2.96 4.56
N PRO A 133 -18.16 -1.94 5.25
CA PRO A 133 -19.01 -2.10 6.42
C PRO A 133 -20.12 -3.12 6.19
N PHE A 134 -20.47 -3.91 7.22
CA PHE A 134 -21.50 -4.95 7.22
C PHE A 134 -21.26 -6.17 6.31
N HIS A 135 -20.64 -5.98 5.14
CA HIS A 135 -20.38 -7.05 4.18
C HIS A 135 -19.11 -7.82 4.53
N THR A 136 -17.99 -7.10 4.60
CA THR A 136 -16.68 -7.74 4.75
C THR A 136 -16.39 -8.14 6.20
N GLU A 137 -17.11 -7.58 7.16
CA GLU A 137 -16.98 -7.97 8.56
C GLU A 137 -17.40 -9.42 8.81
N LYS A 138 -18.29 -9.98 8.00
CA LYS A 138 -18.69 -11.39 8.06
C LYS A 138 -17.50 -12.34 7.88
N PHE A 139 -16.44 -11.90 7.21
CA PHE A 139 -15.23 -12.70 7.05
C PHE A 139 -14.45 -12.87 8.36
N LYS A 140 -14.72 -12.08 9.41
CA LYS A 140 -14.12 -12.31 10.74
C LYS A 140 -14.41 -13.70 11.29
N ARG A 141 -15.48 -14.37 10.84
CA ARG A 141 -15.80 -15.76 11.21
C ARG A 141 -14.70 -16.76 10.85
N PHE A 142 -13.86 -16.44 9.86
CA PHE A 142 -12.77 -17.31 9.42
C PHE A 142 -11.54 -17.25 10.32
N ASN A 143 -11.41 -16.26 11.22
CA ASN A 143 -10.25 -16.08 12.10
C ASN A 143 -9.97 -17.24 13.07
N LYS A 144 -10.88 -18.22 13.17
CA LYS A 144 -10.72 -19.42 14.01
C LYS A 144 -10.13 -20.62 13.27
N ASN A 145 -9.94 -20.49 11.95
CA ASN A 145 -9.37 -21.53 11.11
C ASN A 145 -7.89 -21.20 10.83
N ASP A 146 -7.23 -22.02 9.99
CA ASP A 146 -5.86 -21.81 9.50
C ASP A 146 -5.64 -20.50 8.71
N ILE A 147 -6.72 -19.73 8.50
CA ILE A 147 -6.74 -18.49 7.74
C ILE A 147 -7.19 -17.34 8.63
N ARG A 148 -6.31 -16.36 8.81
CA ARG A 148 -6.63 -15.09 9.47
C ARG A 148 -7.03 -14.04 8.45
N VAL A 149 -8.08 -13.31 8.75
CA VAL A 149 -8.60 -12.24 7.91
C VAL A 149 -8.12 -10.89 8.43
N SER A 150 -7.50 -10.13 7.53
CA SER A 150 -7.15 -8.73 7.76
C SER A 150 -7.95 -7.83 6.82
N PHE A 151 -8.17 -6.58 7.26
CA PHE A 151 -8.96 -5.62 6.52
C PHE A 151 -8.10 -4.48 5.99
N ARG A 152 -8.32 -4.09 4.74
CA ARG A 152 -7.65 -2.95 4.08
C ARG A 152 -8.69 -1.94 3.62
N SER A 153 -8.54 -0.67 4.00
CA SER A 153 -9.38 0.39 3.45
C SER A 153 -8.83 0.84 2.08
N PRO A 154 -9.64 0.81 1.00
CA PRO A 154 -9.19 1.12 -0.36
C PRO A 154 -9.05 2.62 -0.64
N ASN A 155 -9.81 3.46 0.07
CA ASN A 155 -9.81 4.91 -0.11
C ASN A 155 -8.75 5.57 0.76
N LYS A 156 -7.52 5.60 0.23
CA LYS A 156 -6.38 6.25 0.86
C LYS A 156 -6.25 7.70 0.39
N LEU A 157 -5.81 8.58 1.29
CA LEU A 157 -5.56 9.99 1.00
C LEU A 157 -4.52 10.20 -0.10
N ASN A 158 -3.63 9.23 -0.33
CA ASN A 158 -2.62 9.30 -1.40
C ASN A 158 -3.19 9.44 -2.82
N LYS A 159 -4.49 9.17 -3.01
CA LYS A 159 -5.20 9.45 -4.27
C LYS A 159 -5.30 10.95 -4.54
N TYR A 160 -5.51 11.74 -3.48
CA TYR A 160 -5.68 13.20 -3.53
C TYR A 160 -4.38 13.92 -3.20
N ILE A 161 -3.70 13.48 -2.14
CA ILE A 161 -2.46 14.05 -1.65
C ILE A 161 -1.31 13.19 -2.19
N LYS A 162 -0.84 13.53 -3.39
CA LYS A 162 0.38 12.94 -3.95
C LYS A 162 1.57 13.73 -3.44
N VAL A 163 2.65 13.04 -3.09
CA VAL A 163 3.96 13.69 -2.94
C VAL A 163 4.24 14.38 -4.28
N GLN A 164 4.48 15.69 -4.27
CA GLN A 164 4.87 16.46 -5.45
C GLN A 164 6.26 16.00 -5.91
N LYS A 165 6.32 14.84 -6.55
CA LYS A 165 7.46 14.40 -7.34
C LYS A 165 7.24 14.86 -8.76
N ASP A 166 8.33 15.12 -9.47
CA ASP A 166 8.29 15.48 -10.88
C ASP A 166 7.50 14.43 -11.67
N ILE A 167 6.62 14.91 -12.53
CA ILE A 167 5.79 14.04 -13.38
C ILE A 167 6.70 13.38 -14.41
N CYS A 168 6.85 12.06 -14.33
CA CYS A 168 7.53 11.30 -15.38
C CYS A 168 6.72 11.39 -16.69
N PRO A 169 7.36 11.76 -17.82
CA PRO A 169 6.71 11.75 -19.13
C PRO A 169 6.10 10.40 -19.45
N HIS A 170 4.98 10.39 -20.18
CA HIS A 170 4.21 9.19 -20.56
C HIS A 170 5.09 8.08 -21.14
N THR A 171 6.00 8.44 -22.05
CA THR A 171 6.91 7.51 -22.76
C THR A 171 8.08 7.01 -21.92
N SER A 172 8.35 7.63 -20.76
CA SER A 172 9.44 7.26 -19.85
C SER A 172 8.99 6.33 -18.73
N ARG A 173 7.69 5.99 -18.66
CA ARG A 173 7.15 5.03 -17.71
C ARG A 173 7.67 3.62 -18.01
N ASN A 174 7.94 2.86 -16.96
CA ASN A 174 8.28 1.45 -17.01
C ASN A 174 7.27 0.66 -16.17
N ASN A 175 7.32 -0.67 -16.24
CA ASN A 175 6.46 -1.50 -15.39
C ASN A 175 4.96 -1.22 -15.62
N ILE A 176 4.55 -1.25 -16.88
CA ILE A 176 3.18 -0.93 -17.32
C ILE A 176 2.66 -1.99 -18.29
N VAL A 177 1.34 -2.05 -18.46
CA VAL A 177 0.71 -2.68 -19.62
C VAL A 177 0.43 -1.58 -20.64
N TYR A 178 0.77 -1.82 -21.90
CA TYR A 178 0.53 -0.87 -22.98
C TYR A 178 -0.26 -1.53 -24.11
N LYS A 179 -1.02 -0.72 -24.85
CA LYS A 179 -1.79 -1.12 -26.03
C LYS A 179 -1.31 -0.34 -27.24
N ILE A 180 -0.90 -1.05 -28.29
CA ILE A 180 -0.65 -0.50 -29.62
C ILE A 180 -1.83 -0.88 -30.51
N SER A 181 -2.43 0.10 -31.18
CA SER A 181 -3.57 -0.13 -32.09
C SER A 181 -3.13 0.03 -33.54
N CYS A 182 -3.71 -0.77 -34.43
CA CYS A 182 -3.56 -0.62 -35.86
C CYS A 182 -4.34 0.63 -36.35
N ASN A 183 -3.80 1.34 -37.35
CA ASN A 183 -4.47 2.48 -37.98
C ASN A 183 -5.54 2.03 -39.00
N ASN A 184 -5.34 0.87 -39.60
CA ASN A 184 -6.11 0.43 -40.77
C ASN A 184 -7.21 -0.59 -40.41
N CYS A 185 -7.21 -1.13 -39.20
CA CYS A 185 -8.25 -2.05 -38.73
C CYS A 185 -8.37 -2.04 -37.21
N ASP A 186 -9.40 -2.72 -36.68
CA ASP A 186 -9.68 -2.80 -35.23
C ASP A 186 -8.69 -3.70 -34.45
N ALA A 187 -7.61 -4.15 -35.08
CA ALA A 187 -6.62 -5.00 -34.44
C ALA A 187 -5.79 -4.22 -33.41
N SER A 188 -5.50 -4.86 -32.27
CA SER A 188 -4.61 -4.27 -31.27
C SER A 188 -3.73 -5.29 -30.58
N TYR A 189 -2.55 -4.84 -30.17
CA TYR A 189 -1.57 -5.63 -29.42
C TYR A 189 -1.44 -5.06 -28.02
N MET A 190 -1.53 -5.93 -27.01
CA MET A 190 -1.36 -5.55 -25.61
C MET A 190 -0.26 -6.39 -24.96
N ARG A 191 0.64 -5.74 -24.23
CA ARG A 191 1.65 -6.46 -23.46
C ARG A 191 2.14 -5.63 -22.29
N GLN A 192 2.69 -6.29 -21.27
CA GLN A 192 3.48 -5.63 -20.25
C GLN A 192 4.92 -5.35 -20.70
N THR A 193 5.55 -4.37 -20.07
CA THR A 193 6.98 -4.11 -20.22
C THR A 193 7.61 -3.72 -18.89
N SER A 194 8.77 -4.30 -18.58
CA SER A 194 9.65 -3.85 -17.49
C SER A 194 10.59 -2.73 -17.93
N ARG A 195 10.81 -2.56 -19.26
CA ARG A 195 11.59 -1.47 -19.86
C ARG A 195 10.76 -0.18 -19.95
N LYS A 196 11.43 0.94 -20.20
CA LYS A 196 10.77 2.21 -20.54
C LYS A 196 9.92 2.02 -21.81
N LEU A 197 8.73 2.62 -21.83
CA LEU A 197 7.80 2.48 -22.95
C LEU A 197 8.44 2.90 -24.29
N LYS A 198 9.14 4.03 -24.32
CA LYS A 198 9.86 4.50 -25.52
C LYS A 198 10.82 3.46 -26.09
N THR A 199 11.54 2.77 -25.21
CA THR A 199 12.51 1.75 -25.59
C THR A 199 11.79 0.54 -26.19
N ARG A 200 10.67 0.13 -25.58
CA ARG A 200 9.89 -1.00 -26.07
C ARG A 200 9.20 -0.72 -27.42
N ILE A 201 8.73 0.50 -27.63
CA ILE A 201 8.17 0.93 -28.93
C ILE A 201 9.26 0.93 -30.01
N ALA A 202 10.43 1.50 -29.71
CA ALA A 202 11.57 1.51 -30.62
C ALA A 202 12.03 0.09 -31.00
N GLU A 203 12.00 -0.85 -30.05
CA GLU A 203 12.29 -2.27 -30.33
C GLU A 203 11.31 -2.86 -31.35
N HIS A 204 10.00 -2.65 -31.17
CA HIS A 204 9.00 -3.12 -32.15
C HIS A 204 9.19 -2.48 -33.52
N HIS A 205 9.44 -1.17 -33.55
CA HIS A 205 9.65 -0.43 -34.79
C HIS A 205 10.90 -0.92 -35.53
N ASN A 206 12.01 -1.11 -34.82
CA ASN A 206 13.25 -1.64 -35.39
C ASN A 206 13.08 -3.10 -35.85
N HIS A 207 12.30 -3.90 -35.12
CA HIS A 207 12.03 -5.29 -35.50
C HIS A 207 11.27 -5.42 -36.83
N ILE A 208 10.52 -4.39 -37.24
CA ILE A 208 9.87 -4.36 -38.56
C ILE A 208 10.91 -4.20 -39.68
N ARG A 209 12.00 -3.45 -39.43
CA ARG A 209 13.06 -3.19 -40.42
C ARG A 209 13.92 -4.42 -40.67
N TYR A 210 14.08 -5.30 -39.68
CA TYR A 210 14.91 -6.49 -39.80
C TYR A 210 14.10 -7.70 -40.32
N ASN A 211 14.58 -8.34 -41.38
CA ASN A 211 13.97 -9.58 -41.92
C ASN A 211 14.43 -10.80 -41.10
N THR A 212 14.14 -10.81 -39.81
CA THR A 212 14.49 -11.90 -38.89
C THR A 212 13.53 -13.08 -39.06
N SER A 213 14.01 -14.31 -38.85
CA SER A 213 13.22 -15.54 -38.90
C SER A 213 12.12 -15.60 -37.81
N GLY A 214 12.38 -15.05 -36.62
CA GLY A 214 11.42 -14.96 -35.52
C GLY A 214 10.64 -13.65 -35.52
N ARG A 215 9.59 -13.54 -36.35
CA ARG A 215 8.79 -12.30 -36.46
C ARG A 215 7.85 -12.12 -35.27
N SER A 216 7.68 -10.86 -34.84
CA SER A 216 6.69 -10.52 -33.81
C SER A 216 5.28 -10.49 -34.43
N VAL A 217 4.24 -10.72 -33.64
CA VAL A 217 2.84 -10.65 -34.11
C VAL A 217 2.49 -9.27 -34.69
N VAL A 218 3.10 -8.21 -34.17
CA VAL A 218 2.96 -6.84 -34.67
C VAL A 218 3.61 -6.72 -36.06
N THR A 219 4.83 -7.23 -36.21
CA THR A 219 5.57 -7.24 -37.48
C THR A 219 4.85 -8.06 -38.55
N GLU A 220 4.33 -9.22 -38.18
CA GLU A 220 3.64 -10.12 -39.11
C GLU A 220 2.31 -9.53 -39.59
N HIS A 221 1.52 -8.92 -38.70
CA HIS A 221 0.27 -8.23 -39.07
C HIS A 221 0.51 -7.11 -40.07
N ARG A 222 1.46 -6.21 -39.75
CA ARG A 222 1.83 -5.10 -40.64
C ARG A 222 2.28 -5.60 -42.01
N ARG A 223 3.16 -6.60 -42.07
CA ARG A 223 3.73 -7.07 -43.33
C ARG A 223 2.71 -7.80 -44.21
N ARG A 224 1.79 -8.57 -43.62
CA ARG A 224 0.79 -9.34 -44.39
C ARG A 224 -0.33 -8.46 -44.96
N LEU A 225 -0.74 -7.45 -44.20
CA LEU A 225 -1.89 -6.62 -44.54
C LEU A 225 -1.50 -5.22 -45.03
N ASP A 226 -0.20 -4.92 -45.08
CA ASP A 226 0.36 -3.59 -45.36
C ASP A 226 -0.25 -2.49 -44.50
N HIS A 227 -0.44 -2.81 -43.22
CA HIS A 227 -1.05 -1.91 -42.23
C HIS A 227 0.00 -1.14 -41.42
N GLU A 228 -0.37 0.04 -40.94
CA GLU A 228 0.46 0.84 -40.04
C GLU A 228 -0.09 0.86 -38.61
N PHE A 229 0.78 1.03 -37.62
CA PHE A 229 0.39 1.14 -36.21
C PHE A 229 0.50 2.57 -35.70
N LYS A 230 -0.29 2.87 -34.67
CA LYS A 230 -0.24 4.12 -33.91
C LYS A 230 0.93 4.12 -32.93
N TRP A 231 2.12 4.50 -33.40
CA TRP A 231 3.34 4.50 -32.59
C TRP A 231 3.40 5.60 -31.54
N ASP A 232 2.79 6.76 -31.82
CA ASP A 232 2.78 7.91 -30.92
C ASP A 232 1.58 7.93 -29.96
N GLU A 233 0.48 7.25 -30.32
CA GLU A 233 -0.77 7.19 -29.53
C GLU A 233 -0.88 5.91 -28.70
N VAL A 234 0.20 5.52 -28.02
CA VAL A 234 0.19 4.29 -27.20
C VAL A 234 -0.59 4.52 -25.89
N VAL A 235 -1.61 3.69 -25.68
CA VAL A 235 -2.43 3.72 -24.47
C VAL A 235 -1.74 2.95 -23.35
N ILE A 236 -1.61 3.57 -22.18
CA ILE A 236 -1.02 2.95 -20.98
C ILE A 236 -2.14 2.52 -20.03
N LEU A 237 -2.09 1.26 -19.61
CA LEU A 237 -2.90 0.69 -18.54
C LEU A 237 -1.98 0.48 -17.33
N GLU A 238 -2.11 1.34 -16.33
CA GLU A 238 -1.22 1.32 -15.16
C GLU A 238 -1.66 0.29 -14.13
N GLU A 239 -0.74 -0.62 -13.78
CA GLU A 239 -0.87 -1.48 -12.59
C GLU A 239 0.50 -1.64 -11.92
N PRO A 240 0.76 -0.97 -10.78
CA PRO A 240 2.08 -0.93 -10.16
C PRO A 240 2.49 -2.27 -9.55
N CYS A 241 1.53 -3.08 -9.10
CA CYS A 241 1.82 -4.38 -8.50
C CYS A 241 2.04 -5.44 -9.59
N TYR A 242 3.22 -6.08 -9.61
CA TYR A 242 3.57 -7.09 -10.62
C TYR A 242 2.52 -8.21 -10.74
N ARG A 243 2.10 -8.81 -9.62
CA ARG A 243 1.09 -9.89 -9.63
C ARG A 243 -0.25 -9.44 -10.20
N ARG A 244 -0.69 -8.22 -9.87
CA ARG A 244 -1.93 -7.64 -10.41
C ARG A 244 -1.75 -7.27 -11.88
N ARG A 245 -0.55 -6.89 -12.30
CA ARG A 245 -0.23 -6.58 -13.70
C ARG A 245 -0.34 -7.80 -14.59
N LEU A 246 0.14 -8.96 -14.15
CA LEU A 246 -0.04 -10.23 -14.88
C LEU A 246 -1.50 -10.52 -15.16
N VAL A 247 -2.34 -10.43 -14.12
CA VAL A 247 -3.79 -10.62 -14.27
C VAL A 247 -4.40 -9.54 -15.16
N SER A 248 -4.00 -8.28 -14.98
CA SER A 248 -4.47 -7.16 -15.81
C SER A 248 -4.14 -7.35 -17.29
N GLU A 249 -2.91 -7.77 -17.62
CA GLU A 249 -2.50 -8.09 -18.99
C GLU A 249 -3.42 -9.16 -19.59
N MET A 250 -3.60 -10.29 -18.91
CA MET A 250 -4.45 -11.40 -19.38
C MET A 250 -5.92 -10.96 -19.58
N LEU A 251 -6.47 -10.19 -18.63
CA LEU A 251 -7.82 -9.66 -18.70
C LEU A 251 -8.00 -8.71 -19.89
N ASN A 252 -7.03 -7.82 -20.10
CA ASN A 252 -7.12 -6.83 -21.17
C ASN A 252 -6.95 -7.49 -22.54
N ILE A 253 -6.06 -8.48 -22.68
CA ILE A 253 -5.94 -9.29 -23.91
C ILE A 253 -7.28 -9.97 -24.24
N ARG A 254 -7.92 -10.62 -23.25
CA ARG A 254 -9.22 -11.30 -23.46
C ARG A 254 -10.37 -10.36 -23.80
N LYS A 255 -10.32 -9.11 -23.36
CA LYS A 255 -11.32 -8.09 -23.68
C LYS A 255 -11.18 -7.52 -25.09
N GLN A 256 -10.08 -7.78 -25.79
CA GLN A 256 -9.91 -7.29 -27.16
C GLN A 256 -10.85 -8.06 -28.10
N LYS A 257 -11.58 -7.33 -28.96
CA LYS A 257 -12.37 -7.94 -30.04
C LYS A 257 -11.47 -8.62 -31.07
N ASN A 258 -10.49 -7.87 -31.57
CA ASN A 258 -9.48 -8.33 -32.53
C ASN A 258 -8.07 -8.20 -31.90
N GLY A 259 -7.73 -9.13 -31.00
CA GLY A 259 -6.41 -9.16 -30.35
C GLY A 259 -5.35 -9.82 -31.24
N LEU A 260 -4.17 -9.19 -31.36
CA LEU A 260 -3.01 -9.77 -32.05
C LEU A 260 -2.20 -10.73 -31.18
N ASN A 261 -2.46 -10.75 -29.88
CA ASN A 261 -1.80 -11.60 -28.90
C ASN A 261 -2.05 -13.09 -29.14
N LEU A 262 -1.12 -13.94 -28.70
CA LEU A 262 -1.30 -15.39 -28.76
C LEU A 262 -2.21 -15.84 -27.62
N GLN A 263 -3.06 -16.86 -27.86
CA GLN A 263 -3.98 -17.33 -26.81
C GLN A 263 -3.24 -17.85 -25.56
N THR A 264 -2.02 -18.38 -25.74
CA THR A 264 -1.10 -18.81 -24.68
C THR A 264 -0.75 -17.70 -23.70
N ASP A 265 -0.84 -16.42 -24.12
CA ASP A 265 -0.61 -15.27 -23.24
C ASP A 265 -1.67 -15.15 -22.12
N THR A 266 -2.74 -15.96 -22.18
CA THR A 266 -3.87 -15.92 -21.24
C THR A 266 -4.07 -17.23 -20.45
N ASP A 267 -3.19 -18.21 -20.59
CA ASP A 267 -3.35 -19.54 -19.98
C ASP A 267 -3.37 -19.52 -18.45
N GLY A 268 -2.74 -18.51 -17.83
CA GLY A 268 -2.76 -18.31 -16.38
C GLY A 268 -4.10 -17.84 -15.81
N LEU A 269 -5.08 -17.52 -16.66
CA LEU A 269 -6.39 -17.01 -16.23
C LEU A 269 -7.37 -18.18 -15.98
N HIS A 270 -7.79 -18.33 -14.72
CA HIS A 270 -8.71 -19.41 -14.34
C HIS A 270 -10.07 -19.29 -15.06
N LYS A 271 -10.61 -20.43 -15.52
CA LYS A 271 -11.84 -20.50 -16.34
C LYS A 271 -13.06 -19.81 -15.71
N ALA A 272 -13.14 -19.80 -14.38
CA ALA A 272 -14.22 -19.11 -13.64
C ALA A 272 -14.32 -17.61 -13.97
N TYR A 273 -13.21 -16.95 -14.30
CA TYR A 273 -13.22 -15.53 -14.67
C TYR A 273 -13.75 -15.28 -16.08
N ILE A 274 -13.71 -16.26 -16.98
CA ILE A 274 -14.11 -16.11 -18.39
C ILE A 274 -15.59 -15.71 -18.49
N LEU A 275 -16.45 -16.38 -17.72
CA LEU A 275 -17.90 -16.08 -17.70
C LEU A 275 -18.21 -14.66 -17.23
N ILE A 276 -17.37 -14.09 -16.35
CA ILE A 276 -17.55 -12.73 -15.84
C ILE A 276 -17.04 -11.73 -16.88
N ILE A 277 -15.90 -12.00 -17.50
CA ILE A 277 -15.28 -11.11 -18.50
C ILE A 277 -16.17 -10.96 -19.73
N ASN A 278 -16.76 -12.06 -20.21
CA ASN A 278 -17.62 -12.02 -21.40
C ASN A 278 -18.93 -11.25 -21.19
N LYS A 279 -19.30 -10.95 -19.94
CA LYS A 279 -20.51 -10.18 -19.59
C LYS A 279 -20.26 -8.66 -19.49
N VAL A 280 -18.99 -8.22 -19.50
CA VAL A 280 -18.56 -6.83 -19.26
C VAL A 280 -17.88 -6.27 -20.50
#